data_AF-A0A4D4L3B3-F1
#
_entry.id   AF-A0A4D4L3B3-F1
#
_cell.length_a   1.000
_cell.length_b   1.000
_cell.length_c   1.000
_cell.angle_alpha   90.00
_cell.angle_beta   90.00
_cell.angle_gamma   90.00
#
_symmetry.space_group_name_H-M   'P 1'
#
loop_
_entity.id
_entity.type
_entity.pdbx_description
1 polymer ?
#
loop_
_entity_poly.entity_id
_entity_poly.type
_entity_poly.pdbx_seq_one_letter_code
_entity_poly.pdbx_strand_id
1 'polypeptide(L)'
;MQREVVKRFNKTSDIKVKLTQVPGEGYSDKMRTSMGTPNAPDVFFNWGGGSISDFVKKDMLLDLDPAMAKDPELKKAFIPTILDAGAIDGKHYGIPMRGMQPVILFYNKDVFENAGATPRSPGTIC
;
A
#
# COMPACT_ATOMS: atom_id res chain seq x y z
N MET A 1 3.16 -14.28 4.88
CA MET A 1 2.14 -13.45 5.56
C MET A 1 0.76 -13.54 4.90
N GLN A 2 0.53 -12.99 3.70
CA GLN A 2 -0.83 -12.91 3.12
C GLN A 2 -1.53 -14.28 2.94
N ARG A 3 -0.79 -15.31 2.52
CA ARG A 3 -1.31 -16.69 2.43
C ARG A 3 -1.93 -17.18 3.74
N GLU A 4 -1.26 -16.95 4.86
CA GLU A 4 -1.74 -17.38 6.18
C GLU A 4 -2.94 -16.56 6.65
N VAL A 5 -2.96 -15.25 6.36
CA VAL A 5 -4.12 -14.39 6.65
C VAL A 5 -5.36 -14.87 5.89
N VAL A 6 -5.22 -15.15 4.59
CA VAL A 6 -6.30 -15.67 3.75
C VAL A 6 -6.75 -17.06 4.24
N LYS A 7 -5.79 -17.94 4.57
CA LYS A 7 -6.10 -19.26 5.12
C LYS A 7 -6.88 -19.18 6.43
N ARG A 8 -6.51 -18.26 7.33
CA ARG A 8 -7.22 -18.01 8.59
C ARG A 8 -8.63 -17.46 8.32
N PHE A 9 -8.76 -16.44 7.47
CA PHE A 9 -10.05 -15.84 7.13
C PHE A 9 -11.02 -16.89 6.54
N ASN A 10 -10.55 -17.69 5.58
CA ASN A 10 -11.37 -18.71 4.92
C ASN A 10 -11.82 -19.84 5.85
N LYS A 11 -11.16 -20.05 6.99
CA LYS A 11 -11.59 -21.04 8.00
C LYS A 11 -12.79 -20.56 8.82
N THR A 12 -12.92 -19.26 9.03
CA THR A 12 -13.89 -18.69 9.98
C THR A 12 -14.98 -17.85 9.33
N SER A 13 -14.85 -17.52 8.04
CA SER A 13 -15.81 -16.71 7.30
C SER A 13 -16.59 -17.54 6.29
N ASP A 14 -17.86 -17.19 6.10
CA ASP A 14 -18.70 -17.72 5.02
C ASP A 14 -18.22 -17.21 3.64
N ILE A 15 -17.58 -16.03 3.62
CA ILE A 15 -16.95 -15.46 2.42
C ILE A 15 -15.58 -16.12 2.24
N LYS A 16 -15.26 -16.52 1.00
CA LYS A 16 -13.97 -17.12 0.65
C LYS A 16 -13.13 -16.16 -0.18
N VAL A 17 -11.91 -15.93 0.26
CA VAL A 17 -10.91 -15.13 -0.43
C VAL A 17 -9.97 -16.04 -1.23
N LYS A 18 -9.77 -15.72 -2.50
CA LYS A 18 -8.76 -16.35 -3.37
C LYS A 18 -7.57 -15.42 -3.53
N LEU A 19 -6.41 -15.83 -3.02
CA LEU A 19 -5.18 -15.05 -3.20
C LEU A 19 -4.57 -15.33 -4.58
N THR A 20 -4.53 -14.30 -5.43
CA THR A 20 -3.73 -14.31 -6.66
C THR A 20 -2.42 -13.58 -6.41
N GLN A 21 -1.30 -14.28 -6.61
CA GLN A 21 0.02 -13.65 -6.53
C GLN A 21 0.42 -13.08 -7.88
N VAL A 22 0.89 -11.85 -7.88
CA VAL A 22 1.42 -11.16 -9.05
C VAL A 22 2.82 -10.67 -8.65
N PRO A 23 3.87 -10.97 -9.44
CA PRO A 23 5.19 -10.38 -9.23
C PRO A 23 5.12 -8.85 -9.18
N GLY A 24 6.06 -8.21 -8.48
CA GLY A 24 6.10 -6.75 -8.45
C GLY A 24 6.32 -6.14 -9.83
N GLU A 25 7.13 -6.80 -10.65
CA GLU A 25 7.29 -6.47 -12.07
C GLU A 25 5.99 -6.68 -12.84
N GLY A 26 5.56 -5.67 -13.60
CA GLY A 26 4.32 -5.70 -14.37
C GLY A 26 3.04 -5.63 -13.53
N TYR A 27 3.13 -5.45 -12.20
CA TYR A 27 1.96 -5.36 -11.33
C TYR A 27 1.02 -4.20 -11.73
N SER A 28 1.58 -2.99 -11.89
CA SER A 28 0.83 -1.79 -12.27
C SER A 28 0.15 -1.93 -13.62
N ASP A 29 0.82 -2.52 -14.61
CA ASP A 29 0.26 -2.78 -15.94
C ASP A 29 -0.87 -3.80 -15.89
N LYS A 30 -0.70 -4.87 -15.12
CA LYS A 30 -1.76 -5.86 -14.92
C LYS A 30 -2.98 -5.22 -14.24
N MET A 31 -2.77 -4.39 -13.22
CA MET A 31 -3.87 -3.67 -12.58
C MET A 31 -4.56 -2.72 -13.56
N ARG A 32 -3.80 -1.91 -14.30
CA ARG A 32 -4.36 -0.98 -15.29
C ARG A 32 -5.20 -1.69 -16.35
N THR A 33 -4.79 -2.88 -16.78
CA THR A 33 -5.53 -3.68 -17.77
C THR A 33 -6.75 -4.39 -17.19
N SER A 34 -6.69 -4.87 -15.94
CA SER A 34 -7.79 -5.63 -15.34
C SER A 34 -8.90 -4.80 -14.72
N MET A 35 -8.59 -3.61 -14.16
CA MET A 35 -9.53 -2.81 -13.35
C MET A 35 -10.81 -2.38 -14.06
N GLY A 36 -10.76 -2.20 -15.38
CA GLY A 36 -11.95 -1.85 -16.20
C GLY A 36 -12.70 -3.05 -16.77
N THR A 37 -12.36 -4.27 -16.35
CA THR A 37 -12.92 -5.51 -16.89
C THR A 37 -13.69 -6.28 -15.81
N PRO A 38 -14.51 -7.28 -16.18
CA PRO A 38 -15.12 -8.19 -15.20
C PRO A 38 -14.12 -8.97 -14.34
N ASN A 39 -12.83 -8.94 -14.68
CA ASN A 39 -11.76 -9.61 -13.94
C ASN A 39 -11.04 -8.67 -12.94
N ALA A 40 -11.59 -7.48 -12.66
CA ALA A 40 -11.06 -6.60 -11.64
C ALA A 40 -11.07 -7.29 -10.26
N PRO A 41 -9.99 -7.18 -9.46
CA PRO A 41 -9.96 -7.76 -8.12
C PRO A 41 -10.80 -6.92 -7.14
N ASP A 42 -11.48 -7.59 -6.19
CA ASP A 42 -12.22 -6.91 -5.13
C ASP A 42 -11.30 -6.17 -4.14
N VAL A 43 -10.13 -6.75 -3.89
CA VAL A 43 -9.09 -6.21 -3.00
C VAL A 43 -7.72 -6.40 -3.65
N PHE A 44 -6.93 -5.34 -3.71
CA PHE A 44 -5.59 -5.37 -4.31
C PHE A 44 -4.58 -4.57 -3.50
N PHE A 45 -3.30 -4.79 -3.78
CA PHE A 45 -2.19 -4.14 -3.10
C PHE A 45 -1.84 -2.83 -3.82
N ASN A 46 -1.47 -1.79 -3.09
CA ASN A 46 -1.04 -0.53 -3.66
C ASN A 46 0.07 0.13 -2.81
N TRP A 47 0.66 1.21 -3.34
CA TRP A 47 1.74 1.97 -2.71
C TRP A 47 1.29 3.37 -2.28
N GLY A 48 0.06 3.49 -1.79
CA GLY A 48 -0.54 4.75 -1.34
C GLY A 48 -1.27 5.50 -2.46
N GLY A 49 -1.83 6.66 -2.09
CA GLY A 49 -2.75 7.45 -2.91
C GLY A 49 -2.23 7.74 -4.32
N GLY A 50 -0.94 8.07 -4.48
CA GLY A 50 -0.36 8.31 -5.80
C GLY A 50 -0.56 7.15 -6.78
N SER A 51 -0.38 5.92 -6.32
CA SER A 51 -0.48 4.70 -7.15
C SER A 51 -1.90 4.32 -7.58
N ILE A 52 -2.92 4.89 -6.93
CA ILE A 52 -4.34 4.59 -7.19
C ILE A 52 -5.14 5.81 -7.66
N SER A 53 -4.48 6.97 -7.81
CA SER A 53 -5.12 8.24 -8.15
C SER A 53 -5.96 8.20 -9.43
N ASP A 54 -5.48 7.53 -10.47
CA ASP A 54 -6.22 7.38 -11.73
C ASP A 54 -7.47 6.50 -11.59
N PHE A 55 -7.46 5.53 -10.68
CA PHE A 55 -8.65 4.70 -10.41
C PHE A 55 -9.70 5.48 -9.62
N VAL A 56 -9.27 6.33 -8.67
CA VAL A 56 -10.18 7.23 -7.94
C VAL A 56 -10.82 8.25 -8.89
N LYS A 57 -10.05 8.88 -9.78
CA LYS A 57 -10.57 9.83 -10.77
C LYS A 57 -11.60 9.21 -11.73
N LYS A 58 -11.52 7.90 -11.94
CA LYS A 58 -12.44 7.12 -12.78
C LYS A 58 -13.58 6.48 -11.99
N ASP A 59 -13.73 6.82 -10.70
CA ASP A 59 -14.75 6.28 -9.80
C ASP A 59 -14.73 4.74 -9.71
N MET A 60 -13.53 4.15 -9.76
CA MET A 60 -13.35 2.70 -9.74
C MET A 60 -13.10 2.13 -8.34
N LEU A 61 -12.91 2.97 -7.32
CA LEU A 61 -12.55 2.56 -5.97
C LEU A 61 -13.60 3.00 -4.95
N LEU A 62 -13.86 2.12 -3.99
CA LEU A 62 -14.79 2.38 -2.89
C LEU A 62 -14.18 3.38 -1.90
N ASP A 63 -14.93 4.44 -1.60
CA ASP A 63 -14.68 5.34 -0.46
C ASP A 63 -14.86 4.56 0.86
N LEU A 64 -13.79 4.44 1.64
CA LEU A 64 -13.76 3.65 2.88
C LEU A 64 -14.19 4.46 4.12
N ASP A 65 -14.35 5.78 4.01
CA ASP A 65 -14.74 6.62 5.14
C ASP A 65 -16.07 6.21 5.77
N PRO A 66 -17.13 5.86 4.99
CA PRO A 66 -18.38 5.34 5.56
C PRO A 66 -18.21 4.03 6.33
N ALA A 67 -17.29 3.16 5.92
CA ALA A 67 -17.01 1.92 6.63
C ALA A 67 -16.28 2.19 7.95
N MET A 68 -15.29 3.09 7.94
CA MET A 68 -14.58 3.51 9.15
C MET A 68 -15.45 4.31 10.12
N ALA A 69 -16.45 5.04 9.62
CA ALA A 69 -17.42 5.73 10.48
C ALA A 69 -18.33 4.73 11.22
N LYS A 70 -18.65 3.59 10.60
CA LYS A 70 -19.44 2.51 11.21
C LYS A 70 -18.64 1.68 12.23
N ASP A 71 -17.34 1.58 12.03
CA ASP A 71 -16.41 0.91 12.95
C ASP A 71 -15.28 1.87 13.38
N PRO A 72 -15.52 2.70 14.43
CA PRO A 72 -14.53 3.66 14.89
C PRO A 72 -13.23 3.01 15.38
N GLU A 73 -13.26 1.74 15.79
CA GLU A 73 -12.06 1.03 16.23
C GLU A 73 -11.11 0.74 15.06
N LEU A 74 -11.64 0.55 13.86
CA LEU A 74 -10.83 0.41 12.65
C LEU A 74 -9.95 1.64 12.41
N LYS A 75 -10.52 2.85 12.50
CA LYS A 75 -9.75 4.10 12.30
C LYS A 75 -8.72 4.31 13.41
N LYS A 76 -9.09 4.04 14.67
CA LYS A 76 -8.21 4.19 15.83
C LYS A 76 -7.05 3.18 15.85
N ALA A 77 -7.16 2.07 15.12
CA ALA A 77 -6.09 1.08 15.02
C ALA A 77 -4.84 1.59 14.29
N PHE A 78 -4.91 2.74 13.60
CA PHE A 78 -3.82 3.28 12.80
C PHE A 78 -3.35 4.65 13.30
N ILE A 79 -2.05 4.89 13.13
CA ILE A 79 -1.48 6.24 13.25
C ILE A 79 -2.05 7.08 12.09
N PRO A 80 -2.65 8.26 12.34
CA PRO A 80 -3.35 9.04 11.31
C PRO A 80 -2.52 9.29 10.05
N THR A 81 -1.26 9.71 10.19
CA THR A 81 -0.37 9.99 9.06
C THR A 81 -0.07 8.76 8.19
N ILE A 82 -0.16 7.55 8.75
CA ILE A 82 0.02 6.30 8.02
C ILE A 82 -1.27 5.92 7.29
N LEU A 83 -2.43 6.17 7.91
CA LEU A 83 -3.72 5.97 7.28
C LEU A 83 -3.91 6.94 6.09
N ASP A 84 -3.53 8.21 6.28
CA ASP A 84 -3.61 9.27 5.26
C ASP A 84 -2.73 8.98 4.03
N ALA A 85 -1.75 8.07 4.13
CA ALA A 85 -0.96 7.64 2.97
C ALA A 85 -1.83 6.96 1.89
N GLY A 86 -2.99 6.42 2.27
CA GLY A 86 -4.00 5.86 1.36
C GLY A 86 -5.10 6.86 0.96
N ALA A 87 -5.00 8.13 1.38
CA ALA A 87 -6.00 9.14 1.09
C ALA A 87 -5.73 9.90 -0.22
N ILE A 88 -6.80 10.28 -0.90
CA ILE A 88 -6.81 11.17 -2.06
C ILE A 88 -7.93 12.19 -1.84
N ASP A 89 -7.60 13.48 -1.97
CA ASP A 89 -8.55 14.58 -1.80
C ASP A 89 -9.35 14.51 -0.48
N GLY A 90 -8.68 14.07 0.60
CA GLY A 90 -9.23 13.96 1.94
C GLY A 90 -10.07 12.71 2.21
N LYS A 91 -10.19 11.79 1.25
CA LYS A 91 -10.94 10.54 1.38
C LYS A 91 -10.04 9.31 1.35
N HIS A 92 -10.35 8.29 2.13
CA HIS A 92 -9.53 7.09 2.22
C HIS A 92 -9.97 6.01 1.23
N TYR A 93 -9.02 5.53 0.42
CA TYR A 93 -9.24 4.46 -0.56
C TYR A 93 -8.34 3.22 -0.32
N GLY A 94 -7.52 3.26 0.73
CA GLY A 94 -6.64 2.16 1.10
C GLY A 94 -6.43 2.08 2.61
N ILE A 95 -6.18 0.86 3.10
CA ILE A 95 -5.89 0.57 4.50
C ILE A 95 -4.45 0.06 4.64
N PRO A 96 -3.65 0.58 5.60
CA PRO A 96 -2.32 0.07 5.87
C PRO A 96 -2.31 -1.43 6.21
N MET A 97 -1.60 -2.24 5.42
CA MET A 97 -1.56 -3.70 5.59
C MET A 97 -0.22 -4.21 6.13
N ARG A 98 0.88 -3.57 5.74
CA ARG A 98 2.22 -3.84 6.24
C ARG A 98 2.59 -2.60 7.01
N GLY A 99 3.03 -2.74 8.27
CA GLY A 99 3.45 -1.60 9.08
C GLY A 99 4.46 -0.69 8.34
N MET A 100 4.81 0.45 8.92
CA MET A 100 5.65 1.45 8.25
C MET A 100 6.94 0.85 7.66
N GLN A 101 7.17 1.07 6.36
CA GLN A 101 8.34 0.59 5.62
C GLN A 101 9.15 1.80 5.10
N PRO A 102 10.01 2.41 5.94
CA PRO A 102 10.80 3.56 5.50
C PRO A 102 11.84 3.14 4.46
N VAL A 103 12.11 4.02 3.50
CA VAL A 103 13.29 3.91 2.63
C VAL A 103 14.49 4.43 3.44
N ILE A 104 15.48 3.57 3.64
CA ILE A 104 16.69 3.89 4.41
C ILE A 104 17.88 3.86 3.45
N LEU A 105 18.70 4.90 3.49
CA LEU A 105 19.96 4.93 2.77
C LEU A 105 21.00 4.07 3.51
N PHE A 106 21.42 2.99 2.87
CA PHE A 106 22.58 2.21 3.31
C PHE A 106 23.80 2.64 2.50
N TYR A 107 24.95 2.75 3.16
CA TYR A 107 26.24 3.04 2.51
C TYR A 107 27.33 2.11 3.04
N ASN A 108 28.36 1.87 2.22
CA ASN A 108 29.52 1.08 2.59
C ASN A 108 30.57 1.99 3.25
N LYS A 109 30.92 1.74 4.51
CA LYS A 109 31.86 2.57 5.27
C LYS A 109 33.27 2.53 4.70
N ASP A 110 33.78 1.33 4.39
CA ASP A 110 35.14 1.12 3.89
C ASP A 110 35.38 1.85 2.56
N VAL A 111 34.37 1.88 1.68
CA VAL A 111 34.45 2.62 0.40
C VAL A 111 34.60 4.12 0.65
N PHE A 112 33.88 4.66 1.64
CA PHE A 112 33.99 6.08 2.00
C PHE A 112 35.34 6.41 2.65
N GLU A 113 35.81 5.56 3.56
CA GLU A 113 37.11 5.71 4.22
C GLU A 113 38.27 5.66 3.21
N ASN A 114 38.29 4.67 2.33
CA ASN A 114 39.32 4.53 1.28
C ASN A 114 39.31 5.70 0.29
N ALA A 115 38.15 6.30 0.04
CA ALA A 115 38.02 7.47 -0.83
C ALA A 115 38.32 8.80 -0.11
N GLY A 116 38.60 8.79 1.20
CA GLY A 116 38.72 10.01 2.01
C GLY A 116 37.43 10.84 2.03
N ALA A 117 36.28 10.21 1.80
CA ALA A 117 34.99 10.87 1.68
C ALA A 117 34.15 10.65 2.94
N THR A 118 33.21 11.56 3.20
CA THR A 118 32.21 11.40 4.26
C THR A 118 30.81 11.21 3.65
N PRO A 119 29.99 10.31 4.20
CA PRO A 119 28.59 10.18 3.79
C PRO A 119 27.89 11.50 4.04
N ARG A 120 27.26 12.07 3.00
CA ARG A 120 26.44 13.26 3.18
C ARG A 120 25.26 12.96 4.11
N SER A 121 24.96 13.89 5.00
CA SER A 121 23.77 13.82 5.83
C SER A 121 22.52 13.76 4.94
N PRO A 122 21.52 12.91 5.26
CA PRO A 122 20.25 12.89 4.55
C PRO A 122 19.61 14.29 4.65
N GLY A 123 19.50 15.02 3.53
CA GLY A 123 18.82 16.33 3.49
C GLY A 123 19.51 17.43 2.68
N THR A 124 20.76 17.26 2.26
CA THR A 124 21.43 18.24 1.38
C THR A 124 21.27 17.82 -0.09
N ILE A 125 20.19 18.30 -0.72
CA ILE A 125 20.04 18.30 -2.19
C ILE A 125 20.59 19.64 -2.68
N CYS A 126 21.37 19.63 -3.76
CA CYS A 126 22.03 20.80 -4.36
C CYS A 126 21.10 22.01 -4.54
#